data_AF-A0AA38MRH3-F1
#
_entry.id   AF-A0AA38MRH3-F1
#
_cell.length_a   1.000
_cell.length_b   1.000
_cell.length_c   1.000
_cell.angle_alpha   90.00
_cell.angle_beta   90.00
_cell.angle_gamma   90.00
#
_symmetry.space_group_name_H-M   'P 1'
#
loop_
_entity.id
_entity.type
_entity.pdbx_description
1 polymer ?
#
loop_
_entity_poly.entity_id
_entity_poly.type
_entity_poly.pdbx_seq_one_letter_code
_entity_poly.pdbx_strand_id
1 'polypeptide(L)'
;MTNFCLHCEGAITPTTPSTKCNGPCKKYCHLKCLKLGDSDMANIITEKSHWVCSKCVTASSSSSAPITAEKLEEIIRSQLMTIKLEIKQTIEDNFKIIKDRLSAVEENVRLIQDEWTEFKKSNVKMDNPLDFNTVVSEIEERKSRSTNVLLFNISESISSNSEEKFQDDLLQVNSILAPLGSFPQPKKIIRVGMPKPNVVRPLKIVYENDDIAKDVLRSNKNNNNRNHHFRPDLTKIQRDYNNSIRKEFKDKVAQGNTNVMLRYKNNMPYIVEKNISRGTHPKK
;
A
#
# COMPACT_ATOMS: atom_id res chain seq x y z
N MET A 1 45.78 18.76 -36.92
CA MET A 1 44.92 18.75 -38.11
C MET A 1 43.51 19.06 -37.66
N THR A 2 42.92 20.14 -38.17
CA THR A 2 41.54 20.53 -37.83
C THR A 2 40.59 19.67 -38.66
N ASN A 3 39.66 18.95 -38.01
CA ASN A 3 38.63 18.19 -38.71
C ASN A 3 37.45 19.12 -39.04
N PHE A 4 36.80 18.91 -40.18
CA PHE A 4 35.63 19.68 -40.61
C PHE A 4 34.40 18.79 -40.74
N CYS A 5 33.24 19.35 -40.43
CA CYS A 5 31.96 18.67 -40.52
C CYS A 5 31.58 18.37 -41.98
N LEU A 6 31.13 17.15 -42.25
CA LEU A 6 30.72 16.71 -43.58
C LEU A 6 29.53 17.50 -44.16
N HIS A 7 28.69 18.11 -43.32
CA HIS A 7 27.43 18.74 -43.75
C HIS A 7 27.50 20.28 -43.80
N CYS A 8 28.14 20.91 -42.82
CA CYS A 8 28.19 22.37 -42.74
C CYS A 8 29.59 22.95 -43.00
N GLU A 9 30.59 22.09 -43.22
CA GLU A 9 32.00 22.46 -43.41
C GLU A 9 32.62 23.25 -42.24
N GLY A 10 31.90 23.44 -41.13
CA GLY A 10 32.41 24.05 -39.92
C GLY A 10 33.44 23.17 -39.19
N ALA A 11 34.35 23.81 -38.46
CA ALA A 11 35.36 23.11 -37.68
C ALA A 11 34.74 22.24 -36.58
N ILE A 12 35.26 21.02 -36.41
CA ILE A 12 34.97 20.13 -35.29
C ILE A 12 35.94 20.46 -34.16
N THR A 13 35.44 20.98 -33.04
CA THR A 13 36.23 21.23 -31.83
C THR A 13 35.93 20.16 -30.77
N PRO A 14 36.82 19.94 -29.78
CA PRO A 14 36.58 19.00 -28.68
C PRO A 14 35.32 19.30 -27.87
N THR A 15 34.85 20.55 -27.89
CA THR A 15 33.66 21.02 -27.17
C THR A 15 32.37 20.85 -27.97
N THR A 16 32.45 20.53 -29.27
CA THR A 16 31.25 20.34 -30.11
C THR A 16 30.88 18.85 -30.20
N PRO A 17 29.66 18.45 -29.82
CA PRO A 17 29.19 17.09 -29.98
C PRO A 17 29.24 16.65 -31.44
N SER A 18 30.05 15.64 -31.73
CA SER A 18 30.29 15.14 -33.08
C SER A 18 30.49 13.64 -33.07
N THR A 19 30.23 13.01 -34.21
CA THR A 19 30.47 11.58 -34.43
C THR A 19 31.29 11.35 -35.69
N LYS A 20 32.06 10.26 -35.71
CA LYS A 20 32.90 9.86 -36.84
C LYS A 20 32.17 8.79 -37.64
N CYS A 21 32.04 9.00 -38.94
CA CYS A 21 31.50 7.98 -39.84
C CYS A 21 32.36 6.72 -39.77
N ASN A 22 31.73 5.58 -39.50
CA ASN A 22 32.41 4.28 -39.47
C ASN A 22 32.60 3.67 -40.87
N GLY A 23 32.02 4.27 -41.91
CA GLY A 23 32.25 3.91 -43.30
C GLY A 23 33.66 4.29 -43.82
N PRO A 24 33.94 4.05 -45.11
CA PRO A 24 35.27 4.27 -45.69
C PRO A 24 35.71 5.74 -45.69
N CYS A 25 34.78 6.70 -45.65
CA CYS A 25 35.17 8.12 -45.67
C CYS A 25 35.84 8.58 -44.37
N LYS A 26 35.55 7.92 -43.23
CA LYS A 26 36.09 8.24 -41.89
C LYS A 26 35.97 9.74 -41.49
N LYS A 27 35.05 10.49 -42.13
CA LYS A 27 34.82 11.93 -41.88
C LYS A 27 33.94 12.14 -40.64
N TYR A 28 34.06 13.32 -40.03
CA TYR A 28 33.28 13.72 -38.85
C TYR A 28 32.03 14.51 -39.23
N CYS A 29 31.02 14.47 -38.36
CA CYS A 29 29.83 15.29 -38.47
C CYS A 29 29.40 15.80 -37.10
N HIS A 30 28.97 17.07 -37.01
CA HIS A 30 28.26 17.56 -35.83
C HIS A 30 26.94 16.81 -35.66
N LEU A 31 26.60 16.43 -34.43
CA LEU A 31 25.33 15.75 -34.16
C LEU A 31 24.12 16.61 -34.53
N LYS A 32 24.21 17.93 -34.30
CA LYS A 32 23.17 18.89 -34.70
C LYS A 32 22.93 18.92 -36.21
N CYS A 33 23.94 18.63 -37.03
CA CYS A 33 23.79 18.60 -38.49
C CYS A 33 23.11 17.33 -39.00
N LEU A 34 22.98 16.29 -38.16
CA LEU A 34 22.33 15.03 -38.55
C LEU A 34 20.80 15.09 -38.49
N LYS A 35 20.21 16.14 -37.88
CA LYS A 35 18.75 16.30 -37.72
C LYS A 35 18.07 15.07 -37.09
N LEU A 36 18.75 14.41 -36.15
CA LEU A 36 18.23 13.25 -35.42
C LEU A 36 17.46 13.71 -34.17
N GLY A 37 16.54 12.87 -33.67
CA GLY A 37 15.87 13.11 -32.38
C GLY A 37 16.82 12.91 -31.20
N ASP A 38 16.46 13.45 -30.03
CA ASP A 38 17.33 13.43 -28.84
C ASP A 38 17.70 12.01 -28.38
N SER A 39 16.77 11.06 -28.50
CA SER A 39 17.01 9.63 -28.20
C SER A 39 18.07 9.01 -29.13
N ASP A 40 18.00 9.30 -30.43
CA ASP A 40 18.94 8.76 -31.41
C ASP A 40 20.33 9.39 -31.26
N MET A 41 20.38 10.69 -30.94
CA MET A 41 21.63 11.37 -30.63
C MET A 41 22.29 10.80 -29.37
N ALA A 42 21.50 10.49 -28.33
CA ALA A 42 22.00 9.82 -27.13
C ALA A 42 22.61 8.46 -27.48
N ASN A 43 21.91 7.62 -28.25
CA ASN A 43 22.40 6.29 -28.65
C ASN A 43 23.68 6.34 -29.50
N ILE A 44 23.90 7.40 -30.27
CA ILE A 44 25.17 7.59 -31.01
C ILE A 44 26.34 7.96 -30.09
N ILE A 45 26.07 8.64 -28.98
CA ILE A 45 27.08 9.07 -28.02
C ILE A 45 27.38 7.95 -26.99
N THR A 46 26.34 7.29 -26.47
CA THR A 46 26.43 6.37 -25.32
C THR A 46 26.72 4.94 -25.73
N GLU A 47 26.07 4.47 -26.79
CA GLU A 47 26.34 3.16 -27.35
C GLU A 47 27.42 3.31 -28.42
N LYS A 48 28.33 2.34 -28.54
CA LYS A 48 29.29 2.26 -29.66
C LYS A 48 28.56 1.96 -30.98
N SER A 49 27.43 2.58 -31.23
CA SER A 49 26.64 2.41 -32.42
C SER A 49 27.46 2.90 -33.61
N HIS A 50 27.65 2.00 -34.58
CA HIS A 50 28.48 2.24 -35.75
C HIS A 50 27.72 3.14 -36.72
N TRP A 51 27.69 4.45 -36.44
CA TRP A 51 27.05 5.41 -37.34
C TRP A 51 27.81 5.50 -38.67
N VAL A 52 27.09 5.41 -39.80
CA VAL A 52 27.63 5.51 -41.16
C VAL A 52 26.90 6.64 -41.88
N CYS A 53 27.64 7.55 -42.51
CA CYS A 53 27.03 8.67 -43.24
C CYS A 53 26.31 8.21 -44.51
N SER A 54 25.31 8.96 -44.95
CA SER A 54 24.47 8.62 -46.11
C SER A 54 25.28 8.32 -47.37
N LYS A 55 26.37 9.07 -47.62
CA LYS A 55 27.28 8.84 -48.76
C LYS A 55 28.01 7.48 -48.69
N CYS A 56 28.31 6.99 -47.49
CA CYS A 56 28.93 5.69 -47.30
C CYS A 56 27.91 4.55 -47.33
N VAL A 57 26.66 4.79 -46.90
CA VAL A 57 25.57 3.82 -47.03
C VAL A 57 25.31 3.52 -48.51
N THR A 58 25.18 4.57 -49.34
CA THR A 58 24.95 4.41 -50.79
C THR A 58 26.14 3.84 -51.55
N ALA A 59 27.37 4.05 -51.07
CA ALA A 59 28.57 3.44 -51.65
C ALA A 59 28.75 1.96 -51.27
N SER A 60 28.09 1.49 -50.21
CA SER A 60 28.17 0.08 -49.77
C SER A 60 27.13 -0.78 -50.48
N SER A 61 25.98 -0.20 -50.87
CA SER A 61 24.91 -0.88 -51.62
C SER A 61 25.24 -1.16 -53.10
N SER A 62 26.38 -0.69 -53.61
CA SER A 62 26.82 -0.98 -54.99
C SER A 62 27.63 -2.28 -55.13
N SER A 63 27.79 -3.07 -54.05
CA SER A 63 28.62 -4.29 -54.04
C SER A 63 27.90 -5.59 -53.68
N SER A 64 26.58 -5.57 -53.51
CA SER A 64 25.76 -6.79 -53.44
C SER A 64 24.96 -6.95 -54.73
N ALA A 65 25.08 -8.11 -55.39
CA ALA A 65 24.23 -8.45 -56.53
C ALA A 65 22.75 -8.19 -56.20
N PRO A 66 21.97 -7.56 -57.09
CA PRO A 66 20.55 -7.32 -56.84
C PRO A 66 19.86 -8.66 -56.59
N ILE A 67 19.22 -8.79 -55.43
CA ILE A 67 18.32 -9.90 -55.14
C ILE A 67 17.22 -9.84 -56.20
N THR A 68 17.10 -10.88 -57.03
CA THR A 68 16.03 -10.96 -58.02
C THR A 68 14.69 -11.02 -57.32
N ALA A 69 13.64 -10.48 -57.92
CA ALA A 69 12.29 -10.52 -57.34
C ALA A 69 11.88 -11.95 -56.95
N GLU A 70 12.29 -12.94 -57.73
CA GLU A 70 12.08 -14.38 -57.46
C GLU A 70 12.73 -14.84 -56.14
N LYS A 71 13.97 -14.44 -55.88
CA LYS A 71 14.65 -14.77 -54.61
C LYS A 71 14.00 -14.09 -53.42
N LEU A 72 13.50 -12.86 -53.60
CA LEU A 72 12.77 -12.15 -52.55
C LEU A 72 11.44 -12.83 -52.24
N GLU A 73 10.68 -13.25 -53.26
CA GLU A 73 9.44 -14.00 -53.09
C GLU A 73 9.68 -15.34 -52.37
N GLU A 74 10.77 -16.05 -52.69
CA GLU A 74 11.14 -17.30 -52.03
C GLU A 74 11.43 -17.10 -50.53
N ILE A 75 12.18 -16.05 -50.18
CA ILE A 75 12.48 -15.69 -48.79
C ILE A 75 11.20 -15.30 -48.02
N ILE A 76 10.33 -14.49 -48.64
CA ILE A 76 9.05 -14.09 -48.02
C ILE A 76 8.18 -15.32 -47.80
N ARG A 77 8.09 -16.22 -48.78
CA ARG A 77 7.32 -17.47 -48.67
C ARG A 77 7.88 -18.37 -47.56
N SER A 78 9.20 -18.50 -47.46
CA SER A 78 9.81 -19.32 -46.40
C SER A 78 9.56 -18.73 -45.02
N GLN A 79 9.70 -17.41 -44.85
CA GLN A 79 9.43 -16.73 -43.58
C GLN A 79 7.95 -16.84 -43.17
N LEU A 80 7.03 -16.64 -44.12
CA LEU A 80 5.59 -16.80 -43.86
C LEU A 80 5.24 -18.24 -43.44
N MET A 81 5.91 -19.24 -44.02
CA MET A 81 5.70 -20.64 -43.63
C MET A 81 6.16 -20.89 -42.19
N THR A 82 7.32 -20.36 -41.80
CA THR A 82 7.84 -20.47 -40.42
C THR A 82 6.91 -19.77 -39.42
N ILE A 83 6.51 -18.52 -39.70
CA ILE A 83 5.60 -17.77 -38.83
C ILE A 83 4.26 -18.50 -38.68
N LYS A 84 3.73 -19.06 -39.77
CA LYS A 84 2.47 -19.83 -39.74
C LYS A 84 2.58 -21.07 -38.83
N LEU A 85 3.72 -21.77 -38.87
CA LEU A 85 4.00 -22.91 -38.00
C LEU A 85 4.12 -22.49 -36.54
N GLU A 86 4.85 -21.41 -36.25
CA GLU A 86 5.01 -20.88 -34.89
C GLU A 86 3.69 -20.40 -34.29
N ILE A 87 2.85 -19.72 -35.06
CA ILE A 87 1.51 -19.29 -34.64
C ILE A 87 0.65 -20.51 -34.31
N LYS A 88 0.66 -21.54 -35.16
CA LYS A 88 -0.12 -22.76 -34.94
C LYS A 88 0.32 -23.46 -33.65
N GLN A 89 1.63 -23.62 -33.46
CA GLN A 89 2.17 -24.25 -32.25
C GLN A 89 1.82 -23.45 -30.99
N THR A 90 1.98 -22.13 -31.04
CA THR A 90 1.66 -21.24 -29.90
C THR A 90 0.17 -21.31 -29.54
N ILE A 91 -0.72 -21.41 -30.53
CA ILE A 91 -2.16 -21.58 -30.30
C ILE A 91 -2.42 -22.92 -29.61
N GLU A 92 -1.85 -24.03 -30.09
CA GLU A 92 -2.02 -25.36 -29.51
C GLU A 92 -1.52 -25.43 -28.05
N ASP A 93 -0.35 -24.84 -27.77
CA ASP A 93 0.23 -24.78 -26.42
C ASP A 93 -0.64 -23.94 -25.47
N ASN A 94 -1.14 -22.78 -25.93
CA ASN A 94 -2.04 -21.95 -25.15
C ASN A 94 -3.38 -22.65 -24.87
N PHE A 95 -3.94 -23.37 -25.85
CA PHE A 95 -5.16 -24.16 -25.63
C PHE A 95 -4.96 -25.24 -24.58
N LYS A 96 -3.80 -25.91 -24.59
CA LYS A 96 -3.45 -26.91 -23.57
C LYS A 96 -3.37 -26.28 -22.17
N ILE A 97 -2.66 -25.16 -22.03
CA ILE A 97 -2.55 -24.44 -20.75
C ILE A 97 -3.92 -24.01 -20.21
N ILE A 98 -4.78 -23.46 -21.08
CA ILE A 98 -6.12 -23.03 -20.69
C ILE A 98 -6.96 -24.23 -20.21
N LYS A 99 -6.88 -25.36 -20.91
CA LYS A 99 -7.59 -26.59 -20.55
C LYS A 99 -7.15 -27.13 -19.19
N ASP A 100 -5.84 -27.13 -18.92
CA ASP A 100 -5.28 -27.58 -17.63
C ASP A 100 -5.66 -26.63 -16.48
N ARG A 101 -5.74 -25.33 -16.74
CA ARG A 101 -6.21 -24.35 -15.74
C ARG A 101 -7.70 -24.47 -15.46
N LEU A 102 -8.51 -24.77 -16.48
CA LEU A 102 -9.95 -24.96 -16.32
C LEU A 102 -10.25 -26.17 -15.42
N SER A 103 -9.59 -27.30 -15.66
CA SER A 103 -9.76 -28.50 -14.83
C SER A 103 -9.32 -28.27 -13.38
N ALA A 104 -8.24 -27.52 -13.14
CA ALA A 104 -7.81 -27.15 -11.79
C ALA A 104 -8.83 -26.27 -11.06
N VAL A 105 -9.47 -25.33 -11.77
CA VAL A 105 -10.53 -24.48 -11.19
C VAL A 105 -11.77 -25.31 -10.87
N GLU A 106 -12.18 -26.21 -11.76
CA GLU A 106 -13.32 -27.10 -11.54
C GLU A 106 -13.12 -27.98 -10.29
N GLU A 107 -11.91 -28.51 -10.09
CA GLU A 107 -11.58 -29.29 -8.90
C GLU A 107 -11.63 -28.44 -7.62
N ASN A 108 -11.08 -27.23 -7.64
CA ASN A 108 -11.14 -26.32 -6.49
C ASN A 108 -12.58 -25.94 -6.12
N VAL A 109 -13.43 -25.69 -7.13
CA VAL A 109 -14.85 -25.41 -6.90
C VAL A 109 -15.53 -26.61 -6.25
N ARG A 110 -15.24 -27.83 -6.72
CA ARG A 110 -15.76 -29.06 -6.12
C ARG A 110 -15.35 -29.20 -4.65
N LEU A 111 -14.07 -29.01 -4.34
CA LEU A 111 -13.54 -29.09 -2.97
C LEU A 111 -14.21 -28.08 -2.02
N ILE A 112 -14.32 -26.82 -2.44
CA ILE A 112 -15.00 -25.78 -1.66
C ILE A 112 -16.47 -26.14 -1.43
N GLN A 113 -17.12 -26.71 -2.43
CA GLN A 113 -18.51 -27.12 -2.32
C GLN A 113 -18.68 -28.26 -1.32
N ASP A 114 -17.79 -29.25 -1.34
CA ASP A 114 -17.77 -30.36 -0.39
C ASP A 114 -17.52 -29.87 1.04
N GLU A 115 -16.50 -29.03 1.25
CA GLU A 115 -16.21 -28.38 2.55
C GLU A 115 -17.41 -27.60 3.06
N TRP A 116 -18.11 -26.87 2.19
CA TRP A 116 -19.31 -26.12 2.58
C TRP A 116 -20.47 -27.03 2.96
N THR A 117 -20.66 -28.16 2.27
CA THR A 117 -21.69 -29.15 2.65
C THR A 117 -21.35 -29.82 3.98
N GLU A 118 -20.08 -30.11 4.23
CA GLU A 118 -19.62 -30.67 5.49
C GLU A 118 -19.79 -29.66 6.64
N PHE A 119 -19.42 -28.40 6.42
CA PHE A 119 -19.65 -27.30 7.36
C PHE A 119 -21.14 -27.18 7.72
N LYS A 120 -22.05 -27.26 6.72
CA LYS A 120 -23.50 -27.27 6.98
C LYS A 120 -23.98 -28.47 7.78
N LYS A 121 -23.46 -29.67 7.48
CA LYS A 121 -23.81 -30.91 8.21
C LYS A 121 -23.26 -30.90 9.63
N SER A 122 -22.11 -30.28 9.85
CA SER A 122 -21.47 -30.19 11.16
C SER A 122 -22.31 -29.43 12.18
N ASN A 123 -23.31 -28.66 11.73
CA ASN A 123 -24.41 -28.06 12.49
C ASN A 123 -24.02 -27.84 13.96
N VAL A 124 -22.92 -27.11 14.16
CA VAL A 124 -22.63 -26.49 15.43
C VAL A 124 -23.80 -25.53 15.58
N LYS A 125 -24.77 -25.93 16.40
CA LYS A 125 -25.82 -25.04 16.87
C LYS A 125 -25.08 -23.90 17.54
N MET A 126 -24.76 -22.85 16.79
CA MET A 126 -24.46 -21.57 17.38
C MET A 126 -25.74 -21.20 18.11
N ASP A 127 -25.70 -21.23 19.44
CA ASP A 127 -26.82 -20.91 20.32
C ASP A 127 -27.36 -19.48 20.14
N ASN A 128 -26.84 -18.72 19.18
CA ASN A 128 -27.54 -17.67 18.46
C ASN A 128 -26.83 -17.45 17.12
N PRO A 129 -27.46 -17.70 15.95
CA PRO A 129 -26.91 -17.16 14.71
C PRO A 129 -26.88 -15.64 14.87
N LEU A 130 -25.67 -15.07 14.88
CA LEU A 130 -25.51 -13.62 14.86
C LEU A 130 -26.28 -13.11 13.64
N ASP A 131 -27.33 -12.35 13.90
CA ASP A 131 -28.15 -11.74 12.86
C ASP A 131 -27.23 -10.95 11.92
N PHE A 132 -27.29 -11.27 10.62
CA PHE A 132 -26.43 -10.67 9.61
C PHE A 132 -26.54 -9.14 9.63
N ASN A 133 -27.75 -8.60 9.86
CA ASN A 133 -27.96 -7.16 9.96
C ASN A 133 -27.24 -6.56 11.17
N THR A 134 -27.20 -7.26 12.29
CA THR A 134 -26.42 -6.89 13.48
C THR A 134 -24.92 -6.85 13.16
N VAL A 135 -24.41 -7.79 12.35
CA VAL A 135 -22.98 -7.78 11.96
C VAL A 135 -22.66 -6.62 11.04
N VAL A 136 -23.49 -6.38 10.01
CA VAL A 136 -23.28 -5.27 9.06
C VAL A 136 -23.36 -3.92 9.77
N SER A 137 -24.39 -3.70 10.59
CA SER A 137 -24.54 -2.46 11.36
C SER A 137 -23.38 -2.21 12.31
N GLU A 138 -22.84 -3.25 12.95
CA GLU A 138 -21.64 -3.15 13.79
C GLU A 138 -20.39 -2.76 12.99
N ILE A 139 -20.20 -3.28 11.77
CA ILE A 139 -19.06 -2.91 10.91
C ILE A 139 -19.14 -1.44 10.51
N GLU A 140 -20.32 -0.97 10.10
CA GLU A 140 -20.55 0.43 9.75
C GLU A 140 -20.36 1.34 10.97
N GLU A 141 -20.88 0.94 12.13
CA GLU A 141 -20.71 1.70 13.36
C GLU A 141 -19.22 1.80 13.73
N ARG A 142 -18.46 0.70 13.65
CA ARG A 142 -17.00 0.71 13.87
C ARG A 142 -16.28 1.65 12.92
N LYS A 143 -16.63 1.63 11.63
CA LYS A 143 -16.02 2.51 10.63
C LYS A 143 -16.34 3.98 10.90
N SER A 144 -17.58 4.29 11.32
CA SER A 144 -17.95 5.65 11.70
C SER A 144 -17.28 6.12 13.01
N ARG A 145 -16.93 5.18 13.89
CA ARG A 145 -16.27 5.46 15.17
C ARG A 145 -14.75 5.48 15.11
N SER A 146 -14.13 4.95 14.05
CA SER A 146 -12.67 4.80 13.97
C SER A 146 -11.91 6.13 13.92
N THR A 147 -12.56 7.21 13.47
CA THR A 147 -11.99 8.57 13.45
C THR A 147 -12.12 9.31 14.79
N ASN A 148 -12.75 8.68 15.79
CA ASN A 148 -13.08 9.31 17.06
C ASN A 148 -12.12 8.87 18.17
N VAL A 149 -11.77 9.82 19.03
CA VAL A 149 -11.04 9.58 20.27
C VAL A 149 -11.81 10.16 21.44
N LEU A 150 -11.90 9.41 22.54
CA LEU A 150 -12.51 9.86 23.78
C LEU A 150 -11.41 10.32 24.75
N LEU A 151 -11.52 11.54 25.24
CA LEU A 151 -10.65 12.14 26.23
C LEU A 151 -11.40 12.26 27.57
N PHE A 152 -10.83 11.68 28.61
CA PHE A 152 -11.43 11.64 29.96
C PHE A 152 -10.73 12.60 30.92
N ASN A 153 -11.44 12.94 32.00
CA ASN A 153 -10.97 13.80 33.10
C ASN A 153 -10.64 15.23 32.67
N ILE A 154 -11.51 15.86 31.87
CA ILE A 154 -11.37 17.27 31.45
C ILE A 154 -12.42 18.10 32.14
N SER A 155 -12.02 19.09 32.93
CA SER A 155 -12.95 19.97 33.64
C SER A 155 -14.00 20.56 32.69
N GLU A 156 -15.27 20.59 33.11
CA GLU A 156 -16.32 21.24 32.32
C GLU A 156 -16.20 22.77 32.45
N SER A 157 -16.47 23.49 31.35
CA SER A 157 -16.52 24.95 31.38
C SER A 157 -17.69 25.44 32.24
N ILE A 158 -17.44 26.52 32.98
CA ILE A 158 -18.40 27.17 33.88
C ILE A 158 -19.22 28.24 33.12
N SER A 159 -18.80 28.61 31.90
CA SER A 159 -19.53 29.61 31.11
C SER A 159 -20.97 29.17 30.86
N SER A 160 -21.90 30.12 30.72
CA SER A 160 -23.27 29.85 30.28
C SER A 160 -23.40 29.84 28.76
N ASN A 161 -22.44 30.46 28.04
CA ASN A 161 -22.43 30.62 26.59
C ASN A 161 -21.90 29.36 25.90
N SER A 162 -22.59 28.88 24.87
CA SER A 162 -22.19 27.69 24.12
C SER A 162 -20.88 27.86 23.35
N GLU A 163 -20.62 29.04 22.80
CA GLU A 163 -19.40 29.30 22.01
C GLU A 163 -18.17 29.31 22.92
N GLU A 164 -18.26 29.98 24.07
CA GLU A 164 -17.18 30.00 25.07
C GLU A 164 -16.88 28.59 25.60
N LYS A 165 -17.92 27.78 25.88
CA LYS A 165 -17.73 26.38 26.27
C LYS A 165 -16.93 25.59 25.22
N PHE A 166 -17.25 25.81 23.94
CA PHE A 166 -16.56 25.13 22.85
C PHE A 166 -15.09 25.57 22.77
N GLN A 167 -14.81 26.87 22.87
CA GLN A 167 -13.44 27.41 22.86
C GLN A 167 -12.63 26.91 24.07
N ASP A 168 -13.23 26.88 25.27
CA ASP A 168 -12.60 26.34 26.47
C ASP A 168 -12.23 24.86 26.30
N ASP A 169 -13.14 24.06 25.74
CA ASP A 169 -12.89 22.64 25.46
C ASP A 169 -11.79 22.47 24.40
N LEU A 170 -11.78 23.30 23.35
CA LEU A 170 -10.77 23.28 22.30
C LEU A 170 -9.37 23.64 22.83
N LEU A 171 -9.26 24.67 23.67
CA LEU A 171 -8.01 25.08 24.31
C LEU A 171 -7.47 23.99 25.24
N GLN A 172 -8.34 23.37 26.04
CA GLN A 172 -7.97 22.26 26.90
C GLN A 172 -7.48 21.05 26.09
N VAL A 173 -8.19 20.68 25.02
CA VAL A 173 -7.77 19.58 24.13
C VAL A 173 -6.41 19.87 23.50
N ASN A 174 -6.19 21.07 22.97
CA ASN A 174 -4.93 21.45 22.33
C ASN A 174 -3.76 21.45 23.31
N SER A 175 -3.95 21.95 24.53
CA SER A 175 -2.89 21.93 25.55
C SER A 175 -2.50 20.52 25.99
N ILE A 176 -3.43 19.58 26.00
CA ILE A 176 -3.18 18.17 26.36
C ILE A 176 -2.55 17.41 25.20
N LEU A 177 -2.92 17.74 23.95
CA LEU A 177 -2.34 17.12 22.75
C LEU A 177 -0.93 17.63 22.44
N ALA A 178 -0.62 18.91 22.74
CA ALA A 178 0.68 19.51 22.47
C ALA A 178 1.90 18.67 22.93
N PRO A 179 1.95 18.13 24.17
CA PRO A 179 3.08 17.29 24.60
C PRO A 179 3.09 15.89 23.97
N LEU A 180 1.97 15.43 23.38
CA LEU A 180 1.89 14.12 22.73
C LEU A 180 2.44 14.14 21.29
N GLY A 181 2.52 15.32 20.67
CA GLY A 181 2.98 15.51 19.32
C GLY A 181 2.20 16.60 18.57
N SER A 182 2.53 16.78 17.29
CA SER A 182 1.78 17.66 16.41
C SER A 182 0.66 16.86 15.73
N PHE A 183 -0.59 17.25 15.99
CA PHE A 183 -1.77 16.64 15.37
C PHE A 183 -2.57 17.72 14.63
N PRO A 184 -3.22 17.39 13.50
CA PRO A 184 -4.17 18.28 12.86
C PRO A 184 -5.31 18.70 13.79
N GLN A 185 -5.89 19.86 13.53
CA GLN A 185 -7.06 20.34 14.28
C GLN A 185 -8.23 19.35 14.14
N PRO A 186 -8.94 19.03 15.24
CA PRO A 186 -10.13 18.19 15.18
C PRO A 186 -11.23 18.80 14.32
N LYS A 187 -11.96 17.96 13.58
CA LYS A 187 -13.16 18.35 12.83
C LYS A 187 -14.29 18.77 13.76
N LYS A 188 -14.40 18.07 14.90
CA LYS A 188 -15.47 18.31 15.89
C LYS A 188 -15.03 17.88 17.28
N ILE A 189 -15.48 18.63 18.28
CA ILE A 189 -15.29 18.32 19.70
C ILE A 189 -16.67 18.39 20.38
N ILE A 190 -17.05 17.34 21.11
CA ILE A 190 -18.36 17.24 21.75
C ILE A 190 -18.26 16.52 23.09
N ARG A 191 -18.90 17.04 24.14
CA ARG A 191 -19.09 16.32 25.40
C ARG A 191 -20.08 15.17 25.24
N VAL A 192 -19.73 13.98 25.75
CA VAL A 192 -20.56 12.77 25.64
C VAL A 192 -21.38 12.57 26.91
N GLY A 193 -22.71 12.46 26.74
CA GLY A 193 -23.65 12.17 27.81
C GLY A 193 -24.36 13.40 28.37
N MET A 194 -25.37 13.14 29.21
CA MET A 194 -26.13 14.18 29.89
C MET A 194 -25.32 14.78 31.04
N PRO A 195 -25.34 16.12 31.23
CA PRO A 195 -24.70 16.77 32.38
C PRO A 195 -25.22 16.19 33.69
N LYS A 196 -24.33 15.93 34.63
CA LYS A 196 -24.67 15.46 35.98
C LYS A 196 -23.82 16.20 37.01
N PRO A 197 -24.38 16.54 38.18
CA PRO A 197 -23.60 17.18 39.24
C PRO A 197 -22.46 16.24 39.68
N ASN A 198 -21.27 16.81 39.88
CA ASN A 198 -20.04 16.12 40.31
C ASN A 198 -19.54 15.00 39.38
N VAL A 199 -20.05 14.89 38.14
CA VAL A 199 -19.56 13.92 37.16
C VAL A 199 -19.09 14.65 35.92
N VAL A 200 -17.79 14.57 35.66
CA VAL A 200 -17.17 15.16 34.49
C VAL A 200 -17.44 14.29 33.26
N ARG A 201 -18.01 14.88 32.21
CA ARG A 201 -18.27 14.17 30.95
C ARG A 201 -17.02 14.02 30.08
N PRO A 202 -16.84 12.87 29.41
CA PRO A 202 -15.77 12.70 28.43
C PRO A 202 -15.97 13.62 27.22
N LEU A 203 -14.86 14.03 26.61
CA LEU A 203 -14.84 14.72 25.32
C LEU A 203 -14.65 13.71 24.19
N LYS A 204 -15.52 13.76 23.19
CA LYS A 204 -15.36 13.09 21.91
C LYS A 204 -14.72 14.06 20.93
N ILE A 205 -13.53 13.67 20.46
CA ILE A 205 -12.76 14.37 19.46
C ILE A 205 -12.89 13.59 18.15
N VAL A 206 -13.33 14.26 17.09
CA VAL A 206 -13.54 13.65 15.77
C VAL A 206 -12.51 14.21 14.80
N TYR A 207 -11.75 13.33 14.17
CA TYR A 207 -10.77 13.69 13.14
C TYR A 207 -11.30 13.40 11.73
N GLU A 208 -10.59 13.91 10.72
CA GLU A 208 -10.92 13.65 9.31
C GLU A 208 -10.57 12.21 8.89
N ASN A 209 -9.49 11.64 9.46
CA ASN A 209 -9.01 10.30 9.15
C ASN A 209 -8.78 9.48 10.43
N ASP A 210 -8.94 8.16 10.32
CA ASP A 210 -8.77 7.20 11.42
C ASP A 210 -7.30 7.01 11.82
N ASP A 211 -6.37 7.24 10.90
CA ASP A 211 -4.93 7.18 11.20
C ASP A 211 -4.51 8.24 12.23
N ILE A 212 -5.06 9.45 12.15
CA ILE A 212 -4.80 10.51 13.13
C ILE A 212 -5.29 10.06 14.53
N ALA A 213 -6.49 9.50 14.60
CA ALA A 213 -7.04 8.98 15.85
C ALA A 213 -6.17 7.84 16.42
N LYS A 214 -5.67 6.93 15.57
CA LYS A 214 -4.73 5.87 15.97
C LYS A 214 -3.43 6.46 16.51
N ASP A 215 -2.88 7.49 15.88
CA ASP A 215 -1.61 8.10 16.28
C ASP A 215 -1.73 8.84 17.62
N VAL A 216 -2.84 9.54 17.87
CA VAL A 216 -3.15 10.10 19.19
C VAL A 216 -3.19 8.99 20.25
N LEU A 217 -3.90 7.88 19.97
CA LEU A 217 -4.01 6.74 20.89
C LEU A 217 -2.67 6.04 21.13
N ARG A 218 -1.79 5.95 20.12
CA ARG A 218 -0.44 5.39 20.24
C ARG A 218 0.45 6.29 21.08
N SER A 219 0.45 7.59 20.80
CA SER A 219 1.27 8.58 21.52
C SER A 219 0.89 8.62 23.00
N ASN A 220 -0.41 8.50 23.31
CA ASN A 220 -0.89 8.43 24.69
C ASN A 220 -0.37 7.19 25.46
N LYS A 221 -0.07 6.05 24.81
CA LYS A 221 0.46 4.87 25.51
C LYS A 221 1.84 5.10 26.12
N ASN A 222 2.62 6.00 25.51
CA ASN A 222 3.96 6.34 25.95
C ASN A 222 3.98 7.54 26.91
N ASN A 223 2.83 8.20 27.11
CA ASN A 223 2.74 9.33 28.01
C ASN A 223 2.56 8.85 29.46
N ASN A 224 3.47 9.28 30.34
CA ASN A 224 3.42 8.98 31.76
C ASN A 224 2.46 9.89 32.54
N ASN A 225 1.89 10.91 31.90
CA ASN A 225 0.93 11.81 32.55
C ASN A 225 -0.42 11.10 32.74
N ARG A 226 -0.76 10.79 34.01
CA ARG A 226 -1.96 10.00 34.37
C ARG A 226 -3.23 10.84 34.57
N ASN A 227 -3.14 12.16 34.51
CA ASN A 227 -4.28 13.03 34.84
C ASN A 227 -5.40 12.93 33.80
N HIS A 228 -5.01 12.83 32.52
CA HIS A 228 -5.91 12.68 31.39
C HIS A 228 -5.56 11.41 30.64
N HIS A 229 -6.55 10.76 30.03
CA HIS A 229 -6.28 9.58 29.24
C HIS A 229 -7.20 9.51 28.03
N PHE A 230 -6.61 9.13 26.90
CA PHE A 230 -7.32 8.91 25.65
C PHE A 230 -7.74 7.45 25.52
N ARG A 231 -8.95 7.20 25.04
CA ARG A 231 -9.46 5.86 24.70
C ARG A 231 -10.15 5.86 23.34
N PRO A 232 -10.17 4.71 22.65
CA PRO A 232 -10.98 4.57 21.45
C PRO A 232 -12.47 4.73 21.76
N ASP A 233 -13.22 5.31 20.83
CA ASP A 233 -14.68 5.31 20.84
C ASP A 233 -15.18 3.93 20.38
N LEU A 234 -15.73 3.14 21.30
CA LEU A 234 -16.13 1.76 21.06
C LEU A 234 -17.65 1.65 20.88
N THR A 235 -18.08 0.73 20.02
CA THR A 235 -19.51 0.38 19.88
C THR A 235 -20.04 -0.21 21.18
N LYS A 236 -21.36 -0.35 21.28
CA LYS A 236 -21.98 -1.01 22.46
C LYS A 236 -21.47 -2.45 22.59
N ILE A 237 -21.47 -3.22 21.51
CA ILE A 237 -21.03 -4.62 21.47
C ILE A 237 -19.56 -4.72 21.92
N GLN A 238 -18.69 -3.85 21.42
CA GLN A 238 -17.28 -3.83 21.83
C GLN A 238 -17.11 -3.47 23.31
N ARG A 239 -17.89 -2.51 23.84
CA ARG A 239 -17.84 -2.15 25.26
C ARG A 239 -18.30 -3.29 26.16
N ASP A 240 -19.39 -3.95 25.79
CA ASP A 240 -19.95 -5.06 26.56
C ASP A 240 -18.98 -6.24 26.59
N TYR A 241 -18.37 -6.58 25.45
CA TYR A 241 -17.28 -7.55 25.37
C TYR A 241 -16.06 -7.14 26.23
N ASN A 242 -15.62 -5.89 26.14
CA ASN A 242 -14.48 -5.44 26.94
C ASN A 242 -14.75 -5.51 28.45
N ASN A 243 -15.99 -5.25 28.86
CA ASN A 243 -16.41 -5.33 30.25
C ASN A 243 -16.53 -6.79 30.71
N SER A 244 -17.03 -7.70 29.88
CA SER A 244 -17.14 -9.12 30.22
C SER A 244 -15.76 -9.75 30.44
N ILE A 245 -14.80 -9.49 29.53
CA ILE A 245 -13.42 -10.00 29.67
C ILE A 245 -12.73 -9.41 30.92
N ARG A 246 -12.94 -8.13 31.22
CA ARG A 246 -12.40 -7.52 32.45
C ARG A 246 -13.02 -8.10 33.71
N LYS A 247 -14.31 -8.42 33.69
CA LYS A 247 -15.01 -9.07 34.80
C LYS A 247 -14.45 -10.48 35.00
N GLU A 248 -14.40 -11.28 33.93
CA GLU A 248 -13.83 -12.63 33.97
C GLU A 248 -12.39 -12.64 34.51
N PHE A 249 -11.55 -11.68 34.08
CA PHE A 249 -10.20 -11.54 34.59
C PHE A 249 -10.18 -11.25 36.10
N LYS A 250 -11.01 -10.32 36.58
CA LYS A 250 -11.12 -10.01 38.01
C LYS A 250 -11.60 -11.22 38.81
N ASP A 251 -12.59 -11.95 38.30
CA ASP A 251 -13.15 -13.13 38.96
C ASP A 251 -12.09 -14.23 39.09
N LYS A 252 -11.30 -14.49 38.03
CA LYS A 252 -10.17 -15.43 38.07
C LYS A 252 -9.11 -15.03 39.10
N VAL A 253 -8.75 -13.74 39.16
CA VAL A 253 -7.79 -13.22 40.14
C VAL A 253 -8.33 -13.35 41.57
N ALA A 254 -9.61 -13.03 41.79
CA ALA A 254 -10.27 -13.17 43.09
C ALA A 254 -10.36 -14.64 43.57
N GLN A 255 -10.45 -15.59 42.63
CA GLN A 255 -10.38 -17.03 42.90
C GLN A 255 -8.95 -17.55 43.15
N GLY A 256 -7.95 -16.65 43.21
CA GLY A 256 -6.56 -17.01 43.49
C GLY A 256 -5.75 -17.46 42.27
N ASN A 257 -6.32 -17.39 41.05
CA ASN A 257 -5.57 -17.69 39.83
C ASN A 257 -4.64 -16.51 39.49
N THR A 258 -3.37 -16.61 39.89
CA THR A 258 -2.33 -15.61 39.62
C THR A 258 -1.58 -15.85 38.31
N ASN A 259 -1.84 -16.99 37.65
CA ASN A 259 -1.20 -17.37 36.40
C ASN A 259 -1.85 -16.75 35.16
N VAL A 260 -2.84 -15.87 35.32
CA VAL A 260 -3.49 -15.17 34.20
C VAL A 260 -3.02 -13.72 34.08
N MET A 261 -3.07 -13.18 32.87
CA MET A 261 -2.73 -11.81 32.55
C MET A 261 -3.71 -11.26 31.50
N LEU A 262 -4.16 -10.03 31.71
CA LEU A 262 -4.96 -9.30 30.72
C LEU A 262 -4.03 -8.67 29.68
N ARG A 263 -4.20 -9.05 28.41
CA ARG A 263 -3.46 -8.49 27.27
C ARG A 263 -4.43 -7.78 26.33
N TYR A 264 -3.86 -6.97 25.43
CA TYR A 264 -4.60 -6.22 24.43
C TYR A 264 -4.01 -6.46 23.04
N LYS A 265 -4.86 -6.82 22.08
CA LYS A 265 -4.49 -6.97 20.66
C LYS A 265 -5.46 -6.09 19.87
N ASN A 266 -4.95 -5.14 19.10
CA ASN A 266 -5.77 -4.17 18.37
C ASN A 266 -6.83 -3.47 19.26
N ASN A 267 -6.42 -3.07 20.47
CA ASN A 267 -7.28 -2.46 21.51
C ASN A 267 -8.42 -3.36 22.05
N MET A 268 -8.46 -4.65 21.68
CA MET A 268 -9.38 -5.63 22.24
C MET A 268 -8.70 -6.42 23.38
N PRO A 269 -9.31 -6.52 24.57
CA PRO A 269 -8.79 -7.27 25.69
C PRO A 269 -8.97 -8.78 25.47
N TYR A 270 -8.01 -9.55 25.96
CA TYR A 270 -8.09 -11.01 26.04
C TYR A 270 -7.24 -11.49 27.21
N ILE A 271 -7.60 -12.64 27.78
CA ILE A 271 -6.91 -13.24 28.92
C ILE A 271 -5.92 -14.29 28.40
N VAL A 272 -4.68 -14.23 28.86
CA VAL A 272 -3.63 -15.23 28.57
C VAL A 272 -3.06 -15.79 29.85
N GLU A 273 -2.51 -16.99 29.78
CA GLU A 273 -1.71 -17.55 30.87
C GLU A 273 -0.27 -17.03 30.80
N LYS A 274 0.36 -16.86 31.97
CA LYS A 274 1.76 -16.45 32.07
C LYS A 274 2.62 -17.69 31.78
N ASN A 275 3.19 -17.77 30.59
CA ASN A 275 4.22 -18.77 30.31
C ASN A 275 5.45 -18.48 31.18
N ILE A 276 5.68 -19.29 32.21
CA ILE A 276 6.94 -19.29 32.97
C ILE A 276 7.99 -19.92 32.06
N SER A 277 8.65 -19.11 31.23
CA SER A 277 9.83 -19.56 30.49
C SER A 277 10.94 -19.90 31.50
N ARG A 278 11.10 -21.19 31.83
CA ARG A 278 12.36 -21.73 32.35
C ARG A 278 13.42 -21.52 31.28
N GLY A 279 14.37 -20.62 31.49
CA GLY A 279 15.36 -20.30 30.47
C GLY A 279 16.44 -19.31 30.89
N THR A 280 17.04 -19.48 32.06
CA THR A 280 18.35 -18.90 32.35
C THR A 280 19.43 -19.77 31.69
N HIS A 281 19.81 -19.43 30.46
CA HIS A 281 21.13 -19.81 29.96
C HIS A 281 22.18 -18.89 30.61
N PRO A 282 23.21 -19.43 31.30
CA PRO A 282 24.31 -18.61 31.76
C PRO A 282 25.13 -18.19 30.54
N LYS A 283 25.30 -16.87 30.35
CA LYS A 283 26.31 -16.37 29.41
C LYS A 283 27.68 -16.67 30.00
N LYS A 284 28.48 -17.39 29.20
CA LYS A 284 29.93 -17.48 29.32
C LYS A 284 30.58 -16.11 29.16
#